data_AF-A0A9X4KME2-F1
#
_entry.id   AF-A0A9X4KME2-F1
#
_cell.length_a   1.000
_cell.length_b   1.000
_cell.length_c   1.000
_cell.angle_alpha   90.00
_cell.angle_beta   90.00
_cell.angle_gamma   90.00
#
_symmetry.space_group_name_H-M   'P 1'
#
loop_
_entity.id
_entity.type
_entity.pdbx_description
1 polymer ?
#
loop_
_entity_poly.entity_id
_entity_poly.type
_entity_poly.pdbx_seq_one_letter_code
_entity_poly.pdbx_strand_id
1 'polypeptide(L)'
;MRIRLIAVLGACAAILVACGQSAIPSDDAAKNALPPNRYGASAAYDEGRATLEAFIADRMTGRYGIYTNLIDTAQDGTAASGHEILSESAGLLMRYYALSGRRDSFETSWNQARAVFDMDASFSYRYSPLSDRRYPVNAAVDDLRIIRALYEAGASFKDAAYTSEADRYGQRFYAYNVKDGRLYDFYDETHKTTNDFLTLCDIDLKTLGMLSLPENDKKRLLENARRKAEGGYLGDAFPFLRDALRLRQGGIRVSPWTSVPWNR
;
A
#
# COMPACT_ATOMS: atom_id res chain seq x y z
N MET A 1 -30.85 26.57 -66.04
CA MET A 1 -30.95 27.76 -65.16
C MET A 1 -31.04 27.28 -63.72
N ARG A 2 -30.26 27.88 -62.82
CA ARG A 2 -29.81 27.35 -61.51
C ARG A 2 -30.93 26.84 -60.59
N ILE A 3 -30.82 25.60 -60.11
CA ILE A 3 -31.55 25.09 -58.93
C ILE A 3 -30.53 24.94 -57.79
N ARG A 4 -30.79 25.61 -56.66
CA ARG A 4 -29.94 25.65 -55.47
C ARG A 4 -30.17 24.39 -54.62
N LEU A 5 -29.05 23.78 -54.19
CA LEU A 5 -28.95 22.79 -53.12
C LEU A 5 -29.52 23.33 -51.81
N ILE A 6 -30.29 22.50 -51.09
CA ILE A 6 -30.38 22.55 -49.63
C ILE A 6 -29.97 21.16 -49.14
N ALA A 7 -28.78 21.09 -48.54
CA ALA A 7 -28.29 19.92 -47.85
C ALA A 7 -28.85 19.90 -46.43
N VAL A 8 -29.58 18.83 -46.08
CA VAL A 8 -29.96 18.54 -44.69
C VAL A 8 -28.90 17.61 -44.12
N LEU A 9 -28.06 18.15 -43.24
CA LEU A 9 -27.13 17.37 -42.42
C LEU A 9 -27.94 16.61 -41.36
N GLY A 10 -28.03 15.28 -41.51
CA GLY A 10 -28.40 14.37 -40.44
C GLY A 10 -27.14 13.99 -39.65
N ALA A 11 -26.97 14.54 -38.45
CA ALA A 11 -25.90 14.16 -37.53
C ALA A 11 -26.36 12.94 -36.71
N CYS A 12 -25.93 11.74 -37.11
CA CYS A 12 -25.99 10.56 -36.25
C CYS A 12 -24.85 10.66 -35.21
N ALA A 13 -25.21 11.02 -33.98
CA ALA A 13 -24.29 10.93 -32.84
C ALA A 13 -24.13 9.45 -32.43
N ALA A 14 -23.00 8.84 -32.80
CA ALA A 14 -22.59 7.56 -32.25
C ALA A 14 -22.03 7.78 -30.83
N ILE A 15 -22.81 7.41 -29.82
CA ILE A 15 -22.36 7.36 -28.42
C ILE A 15 -21.48 6.11 -28.30
N LEU A 16 -20.17 6.29 -28.37
CA LEU A 16 -19.21 5.27 -27.96
C LEU A 16 -19.21 5.21 -26.44
N VAL A 17 -20.00 4.27 -25.90
CA VAL A 17 -19.82 3.81 -24.52
C VAL A 17 -18.49 3.08 -24.47
N ALA A 18 -17.45 3.78 -24.03
CA ALA A 18 -16.20 3.15 -23.64
C ALA A 18 -16.47 2.35 -22.36
N CYS A 19 -16.83 1.07 -22.51
CA CYS A 19 -16.76 0.11 -21.42
C CYS A 19 -15.31 0.08 -20.92
N GLY A 20 -15.09 0.59 -19.71
CA GLY A 20 -13.84 0.43 -19.00
C GLY A 20 -13.50 -1.05 -18.95
N GLN A 21 -12.37 -1.42 -19.54
CA GLN A 21 -11.79 -2.74 -19.36
C GLN A 21 -11.50 -2.87 -17.87
N SER A 22 -12.32 -3.64 -17.16
CA SER A 22 -11.92 -4.20 -15.88
C SER A 22 -10.60 -4.92 -16.12
N ALA A 23 -9.52 -4.43 -15.49
CA ALA A 23 -8.22 -5.05 -15.59
C ALA A 23 -8.37 -6.55 -15.27
N ILE A 24 -8.01 -7.41 -16.21
CA ILE A 24 -7.96 -8.85 -15.95
C ILE A 24 -6.94 -9.04 -14.82
N PRO A 25 -7.29 -9.74 -13.73
CA PRO A 25 -6.40 -9.94 -12.60
C PRO A 25 -5.04 -10.49 -13.07
N SER A 26 -3.94 -9.95 -12.56
CA SER A 26 -2.60 -10.41 -12.98
C SER A 26 -2.34 -11.84 -12.49
N ASP A 27 -2.49 -12.82 -13.40
CA ASP A 27 -2.22 -14.25 -13.14
C ASP A 27 -0.77 -14.49 -12.69
N ASP A 28 0.17 -13.63 -13.10
CA ASP A 28 1.57 -13.66 -12.71
C ASP A 28 1.83 -13.17 -11.29
N ALA A 29 1.04 -12.21 -10.78
CA ALA A 29 1.15 -11.74 -9.40
C ALA A 29 0.72 -12.83 -8.42
N ALA A 30 -0.40 -13.52 -8.70
CA ALA A 30 -0.90 -14.60 -7.87
C ALA A 30 0.09 -15.77 -7.77
N LYS A 31 0.74 -16.16 -8.88
CA LYS A 31 1.74 -17.25 -8.89
C LYS A 31 2.99 -16.94 -8.08
N ASN A 32 3.38 -15.66 -7.98
CA ASN A 32 4.59 -15.21 -7.28
C ASN A 32 4.32 -14.61 -5.89
N ALA A 33 3.05 -14.65 -5.43
CA ALA A 33 2.65 -14.09 -4.15
C ALA A 33 3.25 -14.89 -2.98
N LEU A 34 3.26 -16.21 -3.08
CA LEU A 34 3.67 -17.10 -2.00
C LEU A 34 5.21 -17.27 -1.97
N PRO A 35 5.88 -17.14 -0.81
CA PRO A 35 7.28 -17.44 -0.62
C PRO A 35 7.57 -18.96 -0.72
N PRO A 36 8.78 -19.34 -1.14
CA PRO A 36 9.13 -20.73 -1.41
C PRO A 36 9.24 -21.61 -0.14
N ASN A 37 9.43 -21.02 1.05
CA ASN A 37 9.78 -21.72 2.28
C ASN A 37 8.58 -22.13 3.17
N ARG A 38 7.37 -22.25 2.59
CA ARG A 38 6.13 -22.58 3.33
C ARG A 38 5.95 -21.77 4.62
N TYR A 39 6.39 -20.52 4.64
CA TYR A 39 6.16 -19.60 5.77
C TYR A 39 6.87 -19.99 7.07
N GLY A 40 7.97 -20.73 6.98
CA GLY A 40 8.62 -21.27 8.18
C GLY A 40 7.72 -22.28 8.91
N ALA A 41 6.79 -22.94 8.19
CA ALA A 41 6.02 -24.05 8.72
C ALA A 41 6.99 -25.16 9.15
N SER A 42 7.07 -25.35 10.47
CA SER A 42 7.89 -26.35 11.14
C SER A 42 7.13 -26.77 12.38
N ALA A 43 6.93 -28.08 12.53
CA ALA A 43 6.24 -28.65 13.68
C ALA A 43 6.88 -28.24 15.02
N ALA A 44 8.18 -27.93 15.01
CA ALA A 44 8.92 -27.48 16.18
C ALA A 44 8.42 -26.14 16.76
N TYR A 45 7.64 -25.36 16.00
CA TYR A 45 7.14 -24.05 16.42
C TYR A 45 5.62 -23.97 16.55
N ASP A 46 4.89 -25.07 16.37
CA ASP A 46 3.42 -25.04 16.34
C ASP A 46 2.82 -24.60 17.68
N GLU A 47 3.34 -25.09 18.81
CA GLU A 47 2.89 -24.70 20.14
C GLU A 47 3.15 -23.21 20.43
N GLY A 48 4.37 -22.75 20.13
CA GLY A 48 4.74 -21.34 20.30
C GLY A 48 3.90 -20.42 19.41
N ARG A 49 3.61 -20.84 18.18
CA ARG A 49 2.74 -20.11 17.25
C ARG A 49 1.31 -20.04 17.76
N ALA A 50 0.75 -21.15 18.24
CA ALA A 50 -0.60 -21.18 18.80
C ALA A 50 -0.71 -20.28 20.04
N THR A 51 0.29 -20.33 20.93
CA THR A 51 0.34 -19.49 22.14
C THR A 51 0.41 -18.00 21.79
N LEU A 52 1.27 -17.63 20.83
CA LEU A 52 1.37 -16.24 20.38
C LEU A 52 0.09 -15.75 19.69
N GLU A 53 -0.52 -16.58 18.85
CA GLU A 53 -1.76 -16.23 18.18
C GLU A 53 -2.90 -16.01 19.18
N ALA A 54 -3.03 -16.88 20.19
CA ALA A 54 -4.00 -16.71 21.28
C ALA A 54 -3.72 -15.41 22.06
N PHE A 55 -2.45 -15.13 22.38
CA PHE A 55 -2.10 -13.87 23.03
C PHE A 55 -2.49 -12.63 22.20
N ILE A 56 -2.23 -12.65 20.88
CA ILE A 56 -2.61 -11.54 20.00
C ILE A 56 -4.14 -11.40 19.95
N ALA A 57 -4.87 -12.49 19.78
CA ALA A 57 -6.32 -12.47 19.72
C ALA A 57 -6.96 -12.01 21.04
N ASP A 58 -6.50 -12.53 22.18
CA ASP A 58 -7.15 -12.34 23.48
C ASP A 58 -6.68 -11.10 24.23
N ARG A 59 -5.47 -10.61 23.95
CA ARG A 59 -4.81 -9.54 24.74
C ARG A 59 -4.43 -8.32 23.93
N MET A 60 -4.24 -8.47 22.62
CA MET A 60 -3.79 -7.39 21.75
C MET A 60 -4.82 -6.99 20.68
N THR A 61 -5.96 -7.67 20.56
CA THR A 61 -6.94 -7.36 19.51
C THR A 61 -8.21 -6.79 20.12
N GLY A 62 -8.69 -5.70 19.55
CA GLY A 62 -9.93 -5.04 19.90
C GLY A 62 -10.88 -4.88 18.72
N ARG A 63 -11.93 -4.10 18.94
CA ARG A 63 -12.96 -3.77 17.94
C ARG A 63 -12.36 -3.23 16.63
N TYR A 64 -11.35 -2.37 16.75
CA TYR A 64 -10.75 -1.64 15.62
C TYR A 64 -9.49 -2.32 15.06
N GLY A 65 -9.09 -3.48 15.57
CA GLY A 65 -7.88 -4.19 15.15
C GLY A 65 -6.88 -4.37 16.30
N ILE A 66 -5.61 -4.54 15.94
CA ILE A 66 -4.54 -4.86 16.88
C ILE A 66 -4.01 -3.59 17.56
N TYR A 67 -3.97 -3.60 18.88
CA TYR A 67 -3.39 -2.56 19.71
C TYR A 67 -1.88 -2.46 19.48
N THR A 68 -1.37 -1.22 19.46
CA THR A 68 0.07 -0.94 19.34
C THR A 68 0.82 -1.41 20.59
N ASN A 69 0.22 -1.22 21.77
CA ASN A 69 0.79 -1.60 23.07
C ASN A 69 -0.17 -2.49 23.86
N LEU A 70 0.40 -3.36 24.71
CA LEU A 70 -0.39 -4.19 25.63
C LEU A 70 -1.17 -3.34 26.64
N ILE A 71 -0.52 -2.31 27.20
CA ILE A 71 -1.10 -1.41 28.18
C ILE A 71 -1.63 -0.18 27.44
N ASP A 72 -2.90 0.14 27.67
CA ASP A 72 -3.49 1.36 27.12
C ASP A 72 -2.97 2.61 27.84
N THR A 73 -2.75 3.67 27.07
CA THR A 73 -2.24 4.96 27.53
C THR A 73 -2.91 6.08 26.74
N ALA A 74 -2.58 7.33 27.03
CA ALA A 74 -3.01 8.45 26.20
C ALA A 74 -2.60 8.25 24.72
N GLN A 75 -3.40 8.81 23.82
CA GLN A 75 -3.31 8.66 22.35
C GLN A 75 -3.20 10.02 21.65
N ASP A 76 -2.51 10.96 22.29
CA ASP A 76 -2.33 12.35 21.86
C ASP A 76 -0.88 12.67 21.47
N GLY A 77 0.02 11.69 21.57
CA GLY A 77 1.45 11.82 21.25
C GLY A 77 1.77 11.82 19.76
N THR A 78 2.99 12.26 19.44
CA THR A 78 3.55 12.24 18.07
C THR A 78 3.80 10.82 17.58
N ALA A 79 4.30 9.94 18.45
CA ALA A 79 4.38 8.50 18.21
C ALA A 79 3.08 7.81 18.58
N ALA A 80 2.82 6.66 17.95
CA ALA A 80 1.70 5.81 18.33
C ALA A 80 1.94 5.21 19.72
N SER A 81 0.88 5.15 20.53
CA SER A 81 0.92 4.66 21.90
C SER A 81 -0.40 4.02 22.32
N GLY A 82 -0.39 3.31 23.45
CA GLY A 82 -1.59 2.69 24.00
C GLY A 82 -2.29 1.78 23.01
N HIS A 83 -3.61 1.83 23.00
CA HIS A 83 -4.47 1.05 22.11
C HIS A 83 -4.77 1.76 20.79
N GLU A 84 -3.87 2.60 20.29
CA GLU A 84 -3.89 3.00 18.89
C GLU A 84 -3.64 1.81 17.98
N ILE A 85 -4.14 1.92 16.75
CA ILE A 85 -4.08 0.85 15.76
C ILE A 85 -3.21 1.33 14.59
N LEU A 86 -2.30 0.48 14.13
CA LEU A 86 -1.40 0.75 13.02
C LEU A 86 -1.74 -0.10 11.81
N SER A 87 -1.64 0.49 10.61
CA SER A 87 -1.72 -0.26 9.35
C SER A 87 -0.59 -1.28 9.23
N GLU A 88 0.57 -1.01 9.83
CA GLU A 88 1.68 -1.96 9.94
C GLU A 88 1.21 -3.28 10.57
N SER A 89 0.64 -3.21 11.79
CA SER A 89 0.15 -4.37 12.54
C SER A 89 -0.93 -5.12 11.78
N ALA A 90 -1.87 -4.41 11.17
CA ALA A 90 -2.92 -5.01 10.35
C ALA A 90 -2.34 -5.75 9.14
N GLY A 91 -1.44 -5.12 8.38
CA GLY A 91 -0.77 -5.72 7.24
C GLY A 91 0.03 -6.97 7.63
N LEU A 92 0.76 -6.94 8.76
CA LEU A 92 1.50 -8.10 9.26
C LEU A 92 0.59 -9.28 9.59
N LEU A 93 -0.51 -9.04 10.30
CA LEU A 93 -1.44 -10.11 10.70
C LEU A 93 -2.25 -10.64 9.51
N MET A 94 -2.68 -9.76 8.59
CA MET A 94 -3.30 -10.17 7.34
C MET A 94 -2.38 -11.09 6.54
N ARG A 95 -1.10 -10.74 6.41
CA ARG A 95 -0.13 -11.64 5.77
C ARG A 95 -0.07 -12.97 6.52
N TYR A 96 0.14 -12.96 7.85
CA TYR A 96 0.14 -14.20 8.63
C TYR A 96 -1.07 -15.11 8.33
N TYR A 97 -2.29 -14.57 8.27
CA TYR A 97 -3.49 -15.35 7.98
C TYR A 97 -3.58 -15.84 6.54
N ALA A 98 -3.23 -15.02 5.54
CA ALA A 98 -3.15 -15.44 4.15
C ALA A 98 -2.16 -16.60 3.98
N LEU A 99 -0.98 -16.45 4.59
CA LEU A 99 0.12 -17.39 4.50
C LEU A 99 -0.14 -18.70 5.27
N SER A 100 -0.89 -18.65 6.37
CA SER A 100 -1.26 -19.83 7.17
C SER A 100 -2.57 -20.49 6.74
N GLY A 101 -3.23 -20.02 5.68
CA GLY A 101 -4.47 -20.63 5.19
C GLY A 101 -5.71 -20.30 6.02
N ARG A 102 -5.64 -19.30 6.91
CA ARG A 102 -6.72 -18.92 7.84
C ARG A 102 -7.67 -17.90 7.20
N ARG A 103 -8.52 -18.36 6.28
CA ARG A 103 -9.41 -17.52 5.48
C ARG A 103 -10.32 -16.62 6.31
N ASP A 104 -11.03 -17.16 7.29
CA ASP A 104 -12.00 -16.38 8.07
C ASP A 104 -11.33 -15.29 8.92
N SER A 105 -10.17 -15.63 9.50
CA SER A 105 -9.34 -14.66 10.25
C SER A 105 -8.76 -13.58 9.35
N PHE A 106 -8.34 -13.95 8.13
CA PHE A 106 -7.92 -12.99 7.11
C PHE A 106 -9.05 -12.03 6.76
N GLU A 107 -10.23 -12.54 6.44
CA GLU A 107 -11.37 -11.74 6.03
C GLU A 107 -11.83 -10.78 7.14
N THR A 108 -11.85 -11.26 8.39
CA THR A 108 -12.12 -10.42 9.56
C THR A 108 -11.11 -9.28 9.67
N SER A 109 -9.82 -9.60 9.62
CA SER A 109 -8.73 -8.62 9.73
C SER A 109 -8.75 -7.62 8.58
N TRP A 110 -9.02 -8.09 7.36
CA TRP A 110 -9.12 -7.25 6.18
C TRP A 110 -10.28 -6.26 6.29
N ASN A 111 -11.46 -6.74 6.69
CA ASN A 111 -12.62 -5.88 6.86
C ASN A 111 -12.40 -4.80 7.94
N GLN A 112 -11.72 -5.15 9.04
CA GLN A 112 -11.32 -4.18 10.05
C GLN A 112 -10.32 -3.16 9.49
N ALA A 113 -9.25 -3.62 8.84
CA ALA A 113 -8.22 -2.75 8.27
C ALA A 113 -8.81 -1.77 7.24
N ARG A 114 -9.68 -2.26 6.34
CA ARG A 114 -10.38 -1.43 5.36
C ARG A 114 -11.28 -0.40 6.05
N ALA A 115 -12.06 -0.79 7.05
CA ALA A 115 -12.93 0.15 7.76
C ALA A 115 -12.16 1.24 8.53
N VAL A 116 -10.99 0.89 9.07
CA VAL A 116 -10.21 1.76 9.95
C VAL A 116 -9.23 2.64 9.18
N PHE A 117 -8.65 2.16 8.10
CA PHE A 117 -7.54 2.86 7.43
C PHE A 117 -7.86 3.38 6.04
N ASP A 118 -8.89 2.89 5.34
CA ASP A 118 -9.10 3.27 3.94
C ASP A 118 -9.42 4.77 3.81
N MET A 119 -8.67 5.43 2.93
CA MET A 119 -8.82 6.85 2.53
C MET A 119 -8.87 6.95 0.99
N ASP A 120 -9.10 8.14 0.44
CA ASP A 120 -9.26 8.28 -1.01
C ASP A 120 -7.92 8.03 -1.74
N ALA A 121 -6.80 8.45 -1.15
CA ALA A 121 -5.48 8.32 -1.76
C ALA A 121 -4.71 7.07 -1.33
N SER A 122 -4.94 6.55 -0.12
CA SER A 122 -4.06 5.56 0.50
C SER A 122 -4.71 4.92 1.74
N PHE A 123 -3.93 4.21 2.56
CA PHE A 123 -4.35 3.83 3.91
C PHE A 123 -3.76 4.77 4.95
N SER A 124 -4.55 5.21 5.93
CA SER A 124 -4.05 5.95 7.09
C SER A 124 -3.04 5.08 7.83
N TYR A 125 -1.87 5.61 8.17
CA TYR A 125 -0.86 4.80 8.87
C TYR A 125 -1.27 4.43 10.31
N ARG A 126 -2.15 5.25 10.89
CA ARG A 126 -2.51 5.24 12.32
C ARG A 126 -3.96 5.62 12.55
N TYR A 127 -4.59 4.99 13.53
CA TYR A 127 -5.92 5.34 14.01
C TYR A 127 -5.94 5.39 15.53
N SER A 128 -6.58 6.42 16.09
CA SER A 128 -6.81 6.59 17.52
C SER A 128 -8.27 6.33 17.87
N PRO A 129 -8.59 5.18 18.51
CA PRO A 129 -9.93 4.90 18.99
C PRO A 129 -10.47 5.90 20.02
N LEU A 130 -9.62 6.48 20.87
CA LEU A 130 -10.08 7.41 21.92
C LEU A 130 -10.61 8.73 21.36
N SER A 131 -10.09 9.16 20.21
CA SER A 131 -10.47 10.42 19.56
C SER A 131 -11.21 10.22 18.23
N ASP A 132 -11.52 8.97 17.87
CA ASP A 132 -12.07 8.58 16.56
C ASP A 132 -11.35 9.27 15.40
N ARG A 133 -10.01 9.28 15.45
CA ARG A 133 -9.17 10.05 14.53
C ARG A 133 -8.31 9.14 13.68
N ARG A 134 -8.45 9.27 12.36
CA ARG A 134 -7.48 8.81 11.36
C ARG A 134 -6.48 9.91 11.05
N TYR A 135 -5.25 9.52 10.73
CA TYR A 135 -4.23 10.45 10.26
C TYR A 135 -4.27 10.54 8.73
N PRO A 136 -4.26 11.73 8.12
CA PRO A 136 -4.43 11.89 6.67
C PRO A 136 -3.15 11.56 5.88
N VAL A 137 -2.29 10.69 6.40
CA VAL A 137 -0.98 10.36 5.87
C VAL A 137 -0.83 8.85 5.87
N ASN A 138 -0.23 8.27 4.83
CA ASN A 138 0.12 6.85 4.81
C ASN A 138 1.59 6.59 5.18
N ALA A 139 1.94 5.31 5.23
CA ALA A 139 3.31 4.85 5.11
C ALA A 139 3.35 3.86 3.95
N ALA A 140 4.22 4.09 2.97
CA ALA A 140 4.26 3.32 1.73
C ALA A 140 4.54 1.84 2.01
N VAL A 141 5.38 1.56 3.00
CA VAL A 141 5.68 0.21 3.45
C VAL A 141 4.45 -0.54 3.96
N ASP A 142 3.52 0.16 4.61
CA ASP A 142 2.29 -0.42 5.16
C ASP A 142 1.26 -0.68 4.06
N ASP A 143 1.07 0.28 3.17
CA ASP A 143 0.23 0.14 1.99
C ASP A 143 0.68 -1.07 1.16
N LEU A 144 1.98 -1.14 0.84
CA LEU A 144 2.56 -2.27 0.14
C LEU A 144 2.35 -3.58 0.91
N ARG A 145 2.49 -3.59 2.24
CA ARG A 145 2.26 -4.80 3.04
C ARG A 145 0.80 -5.27 3.03
N ILE A 146 -0.17 -4.36 3.05
CA ILE A 146 -1.60 -4.68 2.93
C ILE A 146 -1.92 -5.20 1.52
N ILE A 147 -1.44 -4.51 0.48
CA ILE A 147 -1.56 -4.94 -0.93
C ILE A 147 -0.98 -6.34 -1.11
N ARG A 148 0.19 -6.58 -0.51
CA ARG A 148 0.85 -7.88 -0.51
C ARG A 148 -0.01 -8.97 0.11
N ALA A 149 -0.61 -8.69 1.26
CA ALA A 149 -1.49 -9.63 1.95
C ALA A 149 -2.70 -10.03 1.09
N LEU A 150 -3.27 -9.10 0.33
CA LEU A 150 -4.39 -9.36 -0.58
C LEU A 150 -3.98 -10.27 -1.75
N TYR A 151 -2.85 -10.01 -2.41
CA TYR A 151 -2.34 -10.94 -3.42
C TYR A 151 -2.05 -12.34 -2.85
N GLU A 152 -1.44 -12.39 -1.66
CA GLU A 152 -1.16 -13.63 -0.94
C GLU A 152 -2.45 -14.40 -0.60
N ALA A 153 -3.50 -13.70 -0.17
CA ALA A 153 -4.81 -14.30 0.08
C ALA A 153 -5.47 -14.81 -1.20
N GLY A 154 -5.41 -14.06 -2.29
CA GLY A 154 -5.97 -14.50 -3.57
C GLY A 154 -5.33 -15.79 -4.06
N ALA A 155 -4.01 -15.92 -3.91
CA ALA A 155 -3.29 -17.14 -4.24
C ALA A 155 -3.57 -18.29 -3.25
N SER A 156 -3.51 -18.02 -1.94
CA SER A 156 -3.66 -19.03 -0.88
C SER A 156 -5.08 -19.61 -0.83
N PHE A 157 -6.09 -18.74 -0.93
CA PHE A 157 -7.50 -19.11 -0.85
C PHE A 157 -8.13 -19.41 -2.21
N LYS A 158 -7.34 -19.30 -3.29
CA LYS A 158 -7.78 -19.47 -4.69
C LYS A 158 -8.99 -18.60 -5.03
N ASP A 159 -8.93 -17.34 -4.62
CA ASP A 159 -10.02 -16.38 -4.76
C ASP A 159 -9.54 -15.11 -5.48
N ALA A 160 -9.93 -14.97 -6.74
CA ALA A 160 -9.52 -13.86 -7.58
C ALA A 160 -10.07 -12.50 -7.12
N ALA A 161 -11.07 -12.47 -6.22
CA ALA A 161 -11.58 -11.21 -5.66
C ALA A 161 -10.50 -10.47 -4.86
N TYR A 162 -9.69 -11.18 -4.07
CA TYR A 162 -8.59 -10.57 -3.32
C TYR A 162 -7.49 -10.03 -4.23
N THR A 163 -7.15 -10.75 -5.31
CA THR A 163 -6.21 -10.26 -6.33
C THR A 163 -6.75 -8.99 -7.00
N SER A 164 -8.04 -8.94 -7.30
CA SER A 164 -8.68 -7.76 -7.91
C SER A 164 -8.67 -6.56 -6.96
N GLU A 165 -8.90 -6.78 -5.65
CA GLU A 165 -8.72 -5.73 -4.65
C GLU A 165 -7.26 -5.27 -4.56
N ALA A 166 -6.30 -6.20 -4.55
CA ALA A 166 -4.87 -5.87 -4.54
C ALA A 166 -4.46 -5.03 -5.76
N ASP A 167 -4.99 -5.36 -6.94
CA ASP A 167 -4.77 -4.60 -8.18
C ASP A 167 -5.32 -3.17 -8.04
N ARG A 168 -6.54 -3.01 -7.52
CA ARG A 168 -7.16 -1.69 -7.30
C ARG A 168 -6.33 -0.83 -6.34
N TYR A 169 -5.91 -1.39 -5.20
CA TYR A 169 -5.07 -0.66 -4.25
C TYR A 169 -3.66 -0.42 -4.78
N GLY A 170 -3.13 -1.33 -5.58
CA GLY A 170 -1.83 -1.16 -6.25
C GLY A 170 -1.82 -0.02 -7.24
N GLN A 171 -2.89 0.15 -8.04
CA GLN A 171 -3.06 1.29 -8.93
C GLN A 171 -3.20 2.60 -8.16
N ARG A 172 -3.98 2.59 -7.07
CA ARG A 172 -4.11 3.74 -6.17
C ARG A 172 -2.76 4.14 -5.58
N PHE A 173 -2.03 3.19 -5.01
CA PHE A 173 -0.67 3.40 -4.48
C PHE A 173 0.26 4.01 -5.52
N TYR A 174 0.28 3.46 -6.75
CA TYR A 174 1.12 4.00 -7.82
C TYR A 174 0.77 5.45 -8.16
N ALA A 175 -0.51 5.82 -8.14
CA ALA A 175 -0.95 7.17 -8.47
C ALA A 175 -0.51 8.24 -7.45
N TYR A 176 -0.36 7.87 -6.17
CA TYR A 176 -0.10 8.82 -5.08
C TYR A 176 1.30 8.73 -4.47
N ASN A 177 1.88 7.53 -4.35
CA ASN A 177 3.20 7.30 -3.75
C ASN A 177 4.32 7.13 -4.79
N VAL A 178 4.01 7.19 -6.09
CA VAL A 178 5.01 7.09 -7.17
C VAL A 178 4.94 8.28 -8.12
N LYS A 179 6.06 8.97 -8.32
CA LYS A 179 6.19 10.06 -9.31
C LYS A 179 7.40 9.85 -10.20
N ASP A 180 7.21 9.88 -11.52
CA ASP A 180 8.26 9.60 -12.51
C ASP A 180 8.98 8.25 -12.27
N GLY A 181 8.22 7.28 -11.75
CA GLY A 181 8.75 5.97 -11.33
C GLY A 181 9.61 6.00 -10.06
N ARG A 182 9.59 7.08 -9.26
CA ARG A 182 10.27 7.17 -7.97
C ARG A 182 9.27 6.95 -6.85
N LEU A 183 9.61 6.07 -5.91
CA LEU A 183 8.85 5.80 -4.69
C LEU A 183 9.10 6.89 -3.64
N TYR A 184 8.04 7.23 -2.90
CA TYR A 184 8.05 8.15 -1.77
C TYR A 184 7.47 7.45 -0.53
N ASP A 185 8.01 7.77 0.66
CA ASP A 185 7.66 7.12 1.93
C ASP A 185 6.20 7.35 2.30
N PHE A 186 5.67 8.52 2.00
CA PHE A 186 4.28 8.85 2.28
C PHE A 186 3.69 9.84 1.28
N TYR A 187 2.37 9.87 1.28
CA TYR A 187 1.52 10.89 0.71
C TYR A 187 0.61 11.44 1.81
N ASP A 188 0.60 12.76 1.98
CA ASP A 188 -0.33 13.48 2.84
C ASP A 188 -1.55 13.89 2.01
N GLU A 189 -2.71 13.32 2.30
CA GLU A 189 -3.94 13.55 1.58
C GLU A 189 -4.55 14.94 1.86
N THR A 190 -4.26 15.54 3.02
CA THR A 190 -4.72 16.90 3.35
C THR A 190 -3.94 17.94 2.55
N HIS A 191 -2.61 17.82 2.57
CA HIS A 191 -1.71 18.81 1.97
C HIS A 191 -1.34 18.49 0.52
N LYS A 192 -1.67 17.29 0.04
CA LYS A 192 -1.36 16.78 -1.30
C LYS A 192 0.16 16.78 -1.58
N THR A 193 0.95 16.40 -0.59
CA THR A 193 2.42 16.43 -0.62
C THR A 193 3.04 15.08 -0.30
N THR A 194 4.30 14.92 -0.71
CA THR A 194 5.17 13.79 -0.35
C THR A 194 6.45 14.34 0.31
N ASN A 195 7.25 13.45 0.90
CA ASN A 195 8.59 13.82 1.39
C ASN A 195 9.62 13.97 0.25
N ASP A 196 10.86 14.35 0.63
CA ASP A 196 12.00 14.50 -0.28
C ASP A 196 13.14 13.50 0.00
N PHE A 197 12.84 12.46 0.76
CA PHE A 197 13.73 11.34 1.05
C PHE A 197 13.01 10.01 0.78
N LEU A 198 13.76 8.92 0.81
CA LEU A 198 13.23 7.56 0.76
C LEU A 198 13.91 6.74 1.85
N THR A 199 13.12 6.23 2.79
CA THR A 199 13.58 5.28 3.79
C THR A 199 13.78 3.92 3.12
N LEU A 200 14.96 3.33 3.24
CA LEU A 200 15.33 2.18 2.41
C LEU A 200 14.59 0.90 2.81
N CYS A 201 14.16 0.79 4.07
CA CYS A 201 13.32 -0.33 4.51
C CYS A 201 11.88 -0.26 3.98
N ASP A 202 11.45 0.88 3.43
CA ASP A 202 10.13 1.01 2.80
C ASP A 202 10.09 0.38 1.40
N ILE A 203 11.26 0.06 0.84
CA ILE A 203 11.38 -0.51 -0.49
C ILE A 203 11.03 -2.01 -0.48
N ASP A 204 9.74 -2.33 -0.65
CA ASP A 204 9.28 -3.70 -0.90
C ASP A 204 9.32 -4.03 -2.40
N LEU A 205 10.51 -4.38 -2.91
CA LEU A 205 10.72 -4.76 -4.32
C LEU A 205 9.80 -5.92 -4.76
N LYS A 206 9.49 -6.84 -3.85
CA LYS A 206 8.68 -8.02 -4.17
C LYS A 206 7.25 -7.61 -4.47
N THR A 207 6.68 -6.72 -3.67
CA THR A 207 5.31 -6.24 -3.87
C THR A 207 5.22 -5.21 -5.00
N LEU A 208 6.22 -4.33 -5.16
CA LEU A 208 6.30 -3.42 -6.30
C LEU A 208 6.28 -4.18 -7.64
N GLY A 209 6.91 -5.36 -7.71
CA GLY A 209 6.90 -6.20 -8.91
C GLY A 209 5.56 -6.87 -9.20
N MET A 210 4.72 -7.02 -8.18
CA MET A 210 3.39 -7.64 -8.30
C MET A 210 2.31 -6.66 -8.74
N LEU A 211 2.53 -5.35 -8.63
CA LEU A 211 1.53 -4.35 -9.01
C LEU A 211 1.11 -4.53 -10.48
N SER A 212 -0.19 -4.52 -10.74
CA SER A 212 -0.74 -4.54 -12.10
C SER A 212 -0.60 -3.15 -12.75
N LEU A 213 0.58 -2.93 -13.35
CA LEU A 213 0.99 -1.69 -14.00
C LEU A 213 1.45 -1.96 -15.44
N PRO A 214 1.41 -0.96 -16.33
CA PRO A 214 2.06 -1.05 -17.64
C PRO A 214 3.53 -1.44 -17.51
N GLU A 215 4.01 -2.32 -18.39
CA GLU A 215 5.34 -2.94 -18.28
C GLU A 215 6.48 -1.91 -18.16
N ASN A 216 6.43 -0.84 -18.95
CA ASN A 216 7.44 0.22 -18.90
C ASN A 216 7.43 0.99 -17.56
N ASP A 217 6.26 1.17 -16.96
CA ASP A 217 6.10 1.87 -15.69
C ASP A 217 6.57 0.99 -14.52
N LYS A 218 6.22 -0.29 -14.55
CA LYS A 218 6.72 -1.29 -13.59
C LYS A 218 8.23 -1.41 -13.64
N LYS A 219 8.80 -1.57 -14.84
CA LYS A 219 10.25 -1.65 -15.03
C LYS A 219 10.97 -0.41 -14.49
N ARG A 220 10.48 0.79 -14.85
CA ARG A 220 11.05 2.06 -14.38
C ARG A 220 10.99 2.18 -12.85
N LEU A 221 9.86 1.82 -12.25
CA LEU A 221 9.66 1.81 -10.80
C LEU A 221 10.65 0.88 -10.10
N LEU A 222 10.73 -0.37 -10.55
CA LEU A 222 11.63 -1.38 -9.97
C LEU A 222 13.10 -1.00 -10.14
N GLU A 223 13.52 -0.51 -11.30
CA GLU A 223 14.90 -0.06 -11.54
C GLU A 223 15.26 1.14 -10.65
N ASN A 224 14.36 2.10 -10.48
CA ASN A 224 14.59 3.24 -9.58
C ASN A 224 14.67 2.82 -8.12
N ALA A 225 13.74 1.99 -7.66
CA ALA A 225 13.71 1.46 -6.30
C ALA A 225 14.98 0.65 -6.00
N ARG A 226 15.37 -0.25 -6.90
CA ARG A 226 16.60 -1.04 -6.79
C ARG A 226 17.85 -0.16 -6.73
N ARG A 227 17.99 0.82 -7.65
CA ARG A 227 19.12 1.76 -7.63
C ARG A 227 19.19 2.57 -6.35
N LYS A 228 18.05 2.89 -5.73
CA LYS A 228 18.01 3.56 -4.44
C LYS A 228 18.50 2.66 -3.32
N ALA A 229 18.03 1.42 -3.24
CA ALA A 229 18.52 0.45 -2.27
C ALA A 229 20.03 0.21 -2.41
N GLU A 230 20.52 -0.04 -3.64
CA GLU A 230 21.95 -0.26 -3.94
C GLU A 230 22.79 0.99 -3.61
N GLY A 231 22.29 2.19 -3.91
CA GLY A 231 22.95 3.45 -3.55
C GLY A 231 23.03 3.71 -2.03
N GLY A 232 22.31 2.93 -1.23
CA GLY A 232 22.34 2.97 0.23
C GLY A 232 23.46 2.15 0.85
N TYR A 233 24.16 1.33 0.06
CA TYR A 233 25.19 0.43 0.56
C TYR A 233 26.36 1.17 1.20
N LEU A 234 26.73 0.78 2.42
CA LEU A 234 27.78 1.42 3.21
C LEU A 234 29.19 0.90 2.90
N GLY A 235 29.30 -0.12 2.04
CA GLY A 235 30.57 -0.69 1.55
C GLY A 235 30.92 -2.02 2.19
N ASP A 236 31.90 -2.72 1.61
CA ASP A 236 32.23 -4.11 2.00
C ASP A 236 32.71 -4.26 3.45
N ALA A 237 33.34 -3.22 3.99
CA ALA A 237 33.79 -3.20 5.38
C ALA A 237 32.63 -3.10 6.40
N PHE A 238 31.48 -2.58 5.96
CA PHE A 238 30.26 -2.49 6.76
C PHE A 238 29.04 -2.71 5.84
N PRO A 239 28.72 -3.98 5.51
CA PRO A 239 27.83 -4.32 4.39
C PRO A 239 26.34 -4.17 4.73
N PHE A 240 26.01 -3.08 5.42
CA PHE A 240 24.65 -2.64 5.72
C PHE A 240 24.22 -1.52 4.77
N LEU A 241 22.94 -1.15 4.86
CA LEU A 241 22.37 -0.03 4.12
C LEU A 241 22.21 1.18 5.05
N ARG A 242 22.22 2.37 4.46
CA ARG A 242 21.75 3.60 5.11
C ARG A 242 20.27 3.49 5.43
N ASP A 243 19.82 4.20 6.46
CA ASP A 243 18.40 4.24 6.81
C ASP A 243 17.56 4.92 5.72
N ALA A 244 18.03 6.07 5.21
CA ALA A 244 17.33 6.84 4.18
C ALA A 244 18.29 7.54 3.20
N LEU A 245 17.77 7.85 2.01
CA LEU A 245 18.46 8.63 0.98
C LEU A 245 17.59 9.79 0.49
N ARG A 246 18.19 10.96 0.27
CA ARG A 246 17.50 12.08 -0.39
C ARG A 246 17.06 11.71 -1.81
N LEU A 247 15.88 12.14 -2.19
CA LEU A 247 15.39 12.13 -3.56
C LEU A 247 15.92 13.41 -4.22
N ARG A 248 16.74 13.29 -5.27
CA ARG A 248 17.20 14.46 -6.01
C ARG A 248 15.97 15.10 -6.65
N GLN A 249 15.64 16.34 -6.28
CA GLN A 249 14.67 17.14 -7.02
C GLN A 249 15.26 17.37 -8.42
N GLY A 250 14.76 16.65 -9.42
CA GLY A 250 14.86 17.11 -10.79
C GLY A 250 14.00 18.36 -10.87
N GLY A 251 14.62 19.52 -11.06
CA GLY A 251 13.92 20.80 -11.13
C GLY A 251 12.86 20.78 -12.23
N ILE A 252 11.60 20.74 -11.84
CA ILE A 252 10.48 21.24 -12.63
C ILE A 252 9.63 22.05 -11.66
N ARG A 253 9.58 23.36 -11.92
CA ARG A 253 8.61 24.28 -11.34
C ARG A 253 7.21 23.69 -11.53
N VAL A 254 6.54 23.38 -10.44
CA VAL A 254 5.09 23.54 -10.40
C VAL A 254 4.83 25.05 -10.40
N SER A 255 4.30 25.59 -11.49
CA SER A 255 3.74 26.95 -11.52
C SER A 255 2.30 26.94 -10.98
N PRO A 256 1.76 28.06 -10.50
CA PRO A 256 2.16 28.76 -9.29
C PRO A 256 0.95 28.87 -8.34
N TRP A 257 1.07 28.47 -7.08
CA TRP A 257 0.19 29.00 -6.04
C TRP A 257 1.00 29.32 -4.78
N THR A 258 1.22 30.62 -4.65
CA THR A 258 1.48 31.41 -3.44
C THR A 258 2.23 30.75 -2.30
N SER A 259 3.48 31.16 -2.15
CA SER A 259 4.28 31.10 -0.93
C SER A 259 3.51 31.66 0.28
N VAL A 260 3.32 30.82 1.30
CA VAL A 260 3.10 31.29 2.67
C VAL A 260 4.41 31.04 3.44
N PRO A 261 5.01 32.06 4.08
CA PRO A 261 6.23 31.89 4.84
C PRO A 261 5.94 31.15 6.14
N TRP A 262 6.76 30.14 6.42
CA TRP A 262 6.85 29.48 7.71
C TRP A 262 7.38 30.48 8.75
N ASN A 263 6.57 30.82 9.75
CA ASN A 263 7.06 31.36 11.01
C ASN A 263 7.00 30.26 12.07
N ARG A 264 8.03 30.28 12.91
CA ARG A 264 8.38 29.34 13.97
C ARG A 264 7.28 29.08 14.98
#